data_AF-A0A3P7MSM6-F1
#
_entry.id   AF-A0A3P7MSM6-F1
#
_cell.length_a   1.000
_cell.length_b   1.000
_cell.length_c   1.000
_cell.angle_alpha   90.00
_cell.angle_beta   90.00
_cell.angle_gamma   90.00
#
_symmetry.space_group_name_H-M   'P 1'
#
loop_
_entity.id
_entity.type
_entity.pdbx_description
1 polymer ?
#
loop_
_entity_poly.entity_id
_entity_poly.type
_entity_poly.pdbx_seq_one_letter_code
_entity_poly.pdbx_strand_id
1 'polypeptide(L)'
;MGFRCEYRNNLGRLQLYYGNKSTAAFTSIVPTIRYIEISPTTSFSPLNLDLRPALATLDPGTQMQQLLNVECLTDFRQPPVLSVSFSHLSGPVNFSVPLPILLVKFMQPATMDQATFFSRWKLLC
;
A
#
# COMPACT_ATOMS: atom_id res chain seq x y z
N MET A 1 0.11 13.79 3.39
CA MET A 1 0.69 12.62 2.69
C MET A 1 0.08 12.54 1.31
N GLY A 2 0.87 12.19 0.29
CA GLY A 2 0.37 11.86 -1.05
C GLY A 2 0.81 10.46 -1.45
N PHE A 3 0.18 9.89 -2.48
CA PHE A 3 0.60 8.61 -3.04
C PHE A 3 0.39 8.56 -4.55
N ARG A 4 1.19 7.74 -5.23
CA ARG A 4 0.98 7.31 -6.61
C ARG A 4 1.13 5.80 -6.69
N CYS A 5 0.21 5.13 -7.36
CA CYS A 5 0.21 3.67 -7.47
C CYS A 5 0.25 3.24 -8.94
N GLU A 6 1.01 2.21 -9.24
CA GLU A 6 1.03 1.53 -10.53
C GLU A 6 0.89 0.03 -10.27
N TYR A 7 0.05 -0.65 -11.07
CA TYR A 7 -0.22 -2.08 -10.92
C TYR A 7 -0.07 -2.77 -12.26
N ARG A 8 0.53 -3.96 -12.24
CA ARG A 8 0.68 -4.84 -13.40
C ARG A 8 0.63 -6.28 -12.94
N ASN A 9 -0.40 -7.01 -13.38
CA ASN A 9 -0.66 -8.38 -12.94
C ASN A 9 -0.80 -8.42 -11.41
N ASN A 10 -0.08 -9.33 -10.76
CA ASN A 10 -0.03 -9.45 -9.31
C ASN A 10 0.98 -8.49 -8.64
N LEU A 11 1.66 -7.61 -9.39
CA LEU A 11 2.64 -6.68 -8.86
C LEU A 11 2.07 -5.27 -8.74
N GLY A 12 2.39 -4.60 -7.64
CA GLY A 12 2.04 -3.22 -7.35
C GLY A 12 3.26 -2.41 -6.93
N ARG A 13 3.30 -1.14 -7.32
CA ARG A 13 4.35 -0.19 -6.96
C ARG A 13 3.71 1.08 -6.43
N LEU A 14 3.94 1.39 -5.16
CA LEU A 14 3.44 2.58 -4.48
C LEU A 14 4.59 3.54 -4.19
N GLN A 15 4.45 4.77 -4.68
CA GLN A 15 5.30 5.90 -4.32
C GLN A 15 4.56 6.70 -3.26
N LEU A 16 5.13 6.77 -2.05
CA LEU A 16 4.58 7.47 -0.90
C LEU A 16 5.31 8.80 -0.74
N TYR A 17 4.56 9.89 -0.58
CA TYR A 17 5.11 11.24 -0.46
C TYR A 17 4.78 11.83 0.91
N TYR A 18 5.83 12.16 1.65
CA TYR A 18 5.76 12.81 2.96
C TYR A 18 6.20 14.25 2.79
N GLY A 19 5.28 15.19 2.94
CA GLY A 19 5.57 16.62 2.89
C GLY A 19 5.53 17.21 4.28
N ASN A 20 6.59 17.91 4.67
CA ASN A 20 6.62 18.70 5.88
C ASN A 20 6.06 20.10 5.60
N LYS A 21 4.84 20.35 6.10
CA LYS A 21 4.17 21.66 5.97
C LYS A 21 4.36 22.56 7.20
N SER A 22 5.07 22.08 8.23
CA SER A 22 5.36 22.91 9.40
C SER A 22 6.61 23.76 9.17
N THR A 23 6.90 24.62 10.13
CA THR A 23 8.09 25.49 10.16
C THR A 23 9.31 24.82 10.79
N ALA A 24 9.19 23.57 11.27
CA ALA A 24 10.24 22.86 11.97
C ALA A 24 10.49 21.47 11.38
N ALA A 25 11.74 20.99 11.43
CA ALA A 25 12.10 19.70 10.87
C ALA A 25 11.38 18.55 11.60
N PHE A 26 11.04 17.50 10.85
CA PHE A 26 10.68 16.21 11.41
C PHE A 26 11.95 15.38 11.58
N THR A 27 12.11 14.73 12.72
CA THR A 27 13.26 13.87 13.01
C THR A 27 12.82 12.50 13.47
N SER A 28 13.73 11.52 13.43
CA SER A 28 13.45 10.13 13.82
C SER A 28 12.22 9.56 13.11
N ILE A 29 12.11 9.82 11.80
CA ILE A 29 10.96 9.35 11.00
C ILE A 29 11.07 7.83 10.80
N VAL A 30 10.05 7.11 11.25
CA VAL A 30 9.96 5.65 11.19
C VAL A 30 8.64 5.25 10.54
N PRO A 31 8.62 5.05 9.21
CA PRO A 31 7.49 4.48 8.50
C PRO A 31 7.50 2.95 8.60
N THR A 32 6.34 2.36 8.89
CA THR A 32 6.15 0.91 9.02
C THR A 32 4.87 0.49 8.32
N ILE A 33 4.88 -0.68 7.67
CA ILE A 33 3.67 -1.31 7.16
C ILE A 33 3.15 -2.30 8.20
N ARG A 34 1.87 -2.17 8.54
CA ARG A 34 1.14 -3.10 9.39
C ARG A 34 0.17 -3.88 8.52
N TYR A 35 0.36 -5.20 8.48
CA TYR A 35 -0.52 -6.13 7.78
C TYR A 35 -0.51 -7.47 8.51
N ILE A 36 -1.69 -7.96 8.89
CA ILE A 36 -1.84 -9.12 9.79
C ILE A 36 -2.77 -10.21 9.22
N GLU A 37 -3.27 -10.02 8.00
CA GLU A 37 -4.13 -11.02 7.38
C GLU A 37 -3.30 -12.26 7.01
N ILE A 38 -3.85 -13.43 7.33
CA ILE A 38 -3.29 -14.72 6.96
C ILE A 38 -4.32 -15.40 6.06
N SER A 39 -3.87 -15.88 4.90
CA SER A 39 -4.75 -16.58 3.98
C SER A 39 -5.22 -17.90 4.59
N PRO A 40 -6.52 -18.20 4.59
CA PRO A 40 -7.04 -19.46 5.10
C PRO A 40 -6.65 -20.66 4.22
N THR A 41 -6.27 -20.43 2.96
CA THR A 41 -5.91 -21.48 2.00
C THR A 41 -4.42 -21.80 2.04
N THR A 42 -3.56 -20.81 2.23
CA THR A 42 -2.10 -21.01 2.20
C THR A 42 -1.45 -20.98 3.58
N SER A 43 -2.15 -20.49 4.62
CA SER A 43 -1.58 -20.23 5.96
C SER A 43 -0.42 -19.22 5.98
N PHE A 44 -0.22 -18.45 4.91
CA PHE A 44 0.78 -17.40 4.80
C PHE A 44 0.13 -16.03 4.58
N SER A 45 0.92 -14.96 4.73
CA SER A 45 0.48 -13.61 4.33
C SER A 45 0.11 -13.61 2.84
N PRO A 46 -1.07 -13.10 2.45
CA PRO A 46 -1.47 -13.05 1.05
C PRO A 46 -0.76 -11.94 0.26
N LEU A 47 -0.07 -11.03 0.94
CA LEU A 47 0.75 -9.97 0.36
C LEU A 47 2.20 -10.09 0.80
N ASN A 48 3.11 -9.90 -0.15
CA ASN A 48 4.52 -9.61 0.12
C ASN A 48 4.74 -8.08 -0.04
N LEU A 49 5.29 -7.45 1.00
CA LEU A 49 5.36 -6.00 1.16
C LEU A 49 6.81 -5.57 1.44
N ASP A 50 7.45 -4.98 0.43
CA ASP A 50 8.83 -4.48 0.51
C ASP A 50 8.84 -2.95 0.56
N LEU A 51 8.87 -2.43 1.79
CA LEU A 51 8.98 -0.99 2.06
C LEU A 51 10.47 -0.59 2.06
N ARG A 52 10.86 0.24 1.09
CA ARG A 52 12.24 0.75 1.00
C ARG A 52 12.53 1.77 2.11
N PRO A 53 13.78 1.90 2.56
CA PRO A 53 14.15 2.89 3.57
C PRO A 53 13.72 4.31 3.19
N ALA A 54 13.29 5.09 4.17
CA ALA A 54 13.03 6.52 4.04
C ALA A 54 14.12 7.34 4.72
N LEU A 55 14.14 8.66 4.46
CA LEU A 55 15.00 9.57 5.22
C LEU A 55 14.51 9.65 6.68
N ALA A 56 15.44 9.65 7.62
CA ALA A 56 15.15 9.78 9.03
C ALA A 56 14.79 11.22 9.44
N THR A 57 15.09 12.21 8.59
CA THR A 57 14.80 13.63 8.80
C THR A 57 14.12 14.23 7.58
N LEU A 58 13.28 15.24 7.81
CA LEU A 58 12.59 15.98 6.75
C LEU A 58 12.48 17.47 7.12
N ASP A 59 13.18 18.31 6.37
CA ASP A 59 13.27 19.75 6.63
C ASP A 59 11.95 20.49 6.37
N PRO A 60 11.74 21.67 6.99
CA PRO A 60 10.54 22.48 6.76
C PRO A 60 10.31 22.77 5.28
N GLY A 61 9.06 22.63 4.82
CA GLY A 61 8.68 22.91 3.43
C GLY A 61 9.18 21.88 2.40
N THR A 62 9.91 20.84 2.82
CA THR A 62 10.44 19.82 1.91
C THR A 62 9.52 18.60 1.81
N GLN A 63 9.79 17.77 0.80
CA GLN A 63 9.09 16.51 0.58
C GLN A 63 10.10 15.40 0.34
N MET A 64 9.86 14.24 0.94
CA MET A 64 10.57 13.01 0.61
C MET A 64 9.63 11.98 -0.02
N GLN A 65 10.23 11.12 -0.83
CA GLN A 65 9.56 9.99 -1.47
C GLN A 65 10.09 8.69 -0.87
N GLN A 66 9.18 7.74 -0.62
CA GLN A 66 9.50 6.37 -0.25
C GLN A 66 8.80 5.41 -1.20
N LEU A 67 9.44 4.28 -1.48
CA LEU A 67 8.90 3.26 -2.35
C LEU A 67 8.40 2.06 -1.55
N LEU A 68 7.20 1.59 -1.86
CA LEU A 68 6.65 0.32 -1.40
C LEU A 68 6.40 -0.56 -2.63
N ASN A 69 7.08 -1.69 -2.71
CA ASN A 69 6.76 -2.74 -3.68
C ASN A 69 5.79 -3.73 -3.03
N VAL A 70 4.81 -4.17 -3.81
CA VAL A 70 3.75 -5.06 -3.38
C VAL A 70 3.66 -6.22 -4.36
N GLU A 71 3.57 -7.43 -3.85
CA GLU A 71 3.26 -8.61 -4.63
C GLU A 71 2.04 -9.31 -3.99
N CYS A 72 1.00 -9.49 -4.79
CA CYS A 72 -0.20 -10.22 -4.44
C CYS A 72 0.03 -11.72 -4.68
N LEU A 73 0.04 -12.51 -3.63
CA LEU A 73 0.29 -13.95 -3.69
C LEU A 73 -1.03 -14.74 -3.81
N THR A 74 -2.06 -14.30 -3.10
CA THR A 74 -3.42 -14.84 -3.17
C THR A 74 -4.43 -13.74 -2.87
N ASP A 75 -5.72 -14.05 -2.96
CA ASP A 75 -6.80 -13.17 -2.55
C ASP A 75 -6.67 -12.68 -1.10
N PHE A 76 -7.06 -11.44 -0.88
CA PHE A 76 -7.02 -10.77 0.42
C PHE A 76 -8.18 -9.79 0.56
N ARG A 77 -8.53 -9.43 1.80
CA ARG A 77 -9.70 -8.58 2.10
C ARG A 77 -9.32 -7.25 2.74
N GLN A 78 -8.31 -7.23 3.60
CA GLN A 78 -7.93 -6.04 4.35
C GLN A 78 -6.80 -5.29 3.66
N PRO A 79 -6.87 -3.96 3.54
CA PRO A 79 -5.74 -3.20 3.04
C PRO A 79 -4.61 -3.13 4.10
N PRO A 80 -3.33 -3.17 3.72
CA PRO A 80 -2.22 -2.87 4.61
C PRO A 80 -2.27 -1.42 5.08
N VAL A 81 -1.84 -1.17 6.31
CA VAL A 81 -1.85 0.16 6.94
C VAL A 81 -0.42 0.68 7.03
N LEU A 82 -0.18 1.89 6.53
CA LEU A 82 1.06 2.60 6.80
C LEU A 82 0.93 3.32 8.15
N SER A 83 1.86 3.08 9.06
CA SER A 83 2.02 3.82 10.31
C SER A 83 3.36 4.56 10.29
N VAL A 84 3.33 5.87 10.53
CA VAL A 84 4.53 6.71 10.56
C VAL A 84 4.63 7.40 11.90
N SER A 85 5.76 7.18 12.57
CA SER A 85 6.13 7.89 13.79
C SER A 85 7.27 8.87 13.50
N PHE A 86 7.26 10.05 14.10
CA PHE A 86 8.35 11.01 14.02
C PHE A 86 8.31 11.97 15.21
N SER A 87 9.41 12.66 15.46
CA SER A 87 9.52 13.73 16.46
C SER A 87 9.34 15.09 15.80
N HIS A 88 8.56 15.95 16.46
CA HIS A 88 8.38 17.35 16.11
C HIS A 88 8.58 18.21 17.37
N LEU A 89 8.67 19.55 17.24
CA LEU A 89 8.85 20.46 18.38
C LEU A 89 7.75 20.33 19.45
N SER A 90 6.54 19.93 19.04
CA SER A 90 5.40 19.70 19.92
C SER A 90 5.43 18.33 20.62
N GLY A 91 6.48 17.52 20.41
CA GLY A 91 6.60 16.16 20.89
C GLY A 91 6.49 15.09 19.80
N PRO A 92 6.42 13.80 20.18
CA PRO A 92 6.29 12.70 19.25
C PRO A 92 4.91 12.69 18.58
N VAL A 93 4.89 12.40 17.29
CA VAL A 93 3.69 12.30 16.47
C VAL A 93 3.64 10.91 15.85
N ASN A 94 2.47 10.27 15.90
CA ASN A 94 2.16 9.08 15.13
C ASN A 94 0.89 9.30 14.33
N PHE A 95 0.90 8.87 13.07
CA PHE A 95 -0.33 8.73 12.30
C PHE A 95 -0.35 7.39 11.58
N SER A 96 -1.55 6.89 11.32
CA SER A 96 -1.77 5.63 10.62
C SER A 96 -2.84 5.81 9.56
N VAL A 97 -2.60 5.29 8.36
CA VAL A 97 -3.51 5.42 7.21
C VAL A 97 -3.56 4.10 6.43
N PRO A 98 -4.76 3.59 6.08
CA PRO A 98 -4.87 2.44 5.19
C PRO A 98 -4.34 2.82 3.80
N LEU A 99 -3.51 1.96 3.22
CA LEU A 99 -3.02 2.14 1.85
C LEU A 99 -4.08 1.66 0.85
N PRO A 100 -4.19 2.29 -0.32
CA PRO A 100 -5.17 1.94 -1.36
C PRO A 100 -4.77 0.68 -2.15
N ILE A 101 -4.30 -0.35 -1.45
CA ILE A 101 -3.95 -1.66 -1.99
C ILE A 101 -5.17 -2.56 -1.77
N LEU A 102 -5.92 -2.80 -2.85
CA LEU A 102 -7.15 -3.59 -2.86
C LEU A 102 -7.01 -4.73 -3.86
N LEU A 103 -7.65 -5.87 -3.61
CA LEU A 103 -7.56 -7.06 -4.47
C LEU A 103 -7.88 -6.74 -5.94
N VAL A 104 -8.89 -5.90 -6.18
CA VAL A 104 -9.31 -5.46 -7.52
C VAL A 104 -8.18 -4.79 -8.33
N LYS A 105 -7.17 -4.20 -7.66
CA LYS A 105 -6.02 -3.58 -8.34
C LYS A 105 -5.09 -4.59 -9.01
N PHE A 106 -5.19 -5.87 -8.66
CA PHE A 106 -4.38 -6.96 -9.21
C PHE A 106 -5.14 -7.81 -10.23
N MET A 107 -6.42 -7.52 -10.48
CA MET A 107 -7.22 -8.23 -11.46
C MET A 107 -6.95 -7.72 -12.87
N GLN A 108 -6.94 -8.64 -13.85
CA GLN A 108 -6.87 -8.29 -15.26
C GLN A 108 -8.27 -8.25 -15.89
N PRO A 109 -8.55 -7.27 -16.77
CA PRO A 109 -9.76 -7.29 -17.58
C PRO A 109 -9.80 -8.55 -18.45
N ALA A 110 -10.95 -9.23 -18.46
CA ALA A 110 -11.20 -10.37 -19.34
C ALA A 110 -12.20 -9.97 -20.42
N THR A 111 -11.70 -9.65 -21.62
CA THR A 111 -12.55 -9.34 -22.78
C THR A 111 -13.20 -10.62 -23.31
N MET A 112 -14.52 -10.63 -23.43
CA MET A 112 -15.28 -11.74 -24.00
C MET A 112 -16.57 -11.24 -24.64
N ASP A 113 -17.12 -12.01 -25.58
CA ASP A 113 -18.42 -11.73 -26.20
C ASP A 113 -19.59 -12.18 -25.31
N GLN A 114 -20.80 -11.78 -25.68
CA GLN A 114 -22.02 -12.06 -24.93
C GLN A 114 -22.25 -13.57 -24.77
N ALA A 115 -22.05 -14.35 -25.84
CA ALA A 115 -22.24 -15.80 -25.84
C ALA A 115 -21.29 -16.50 -24.85
N THR A 116 -20.01 -16.14 -24.87
CA THR A 116 -18.98 -16.67 -23.98
C THR A 116 -19.25 -16.29 -22.52
N PHE A 117 -19.65 -15.04 -22.26
CA PHE A 117 -20.01 -14.59 -20.91
C PHE A 117 -21.13 -15.45 -20.33
N PHE A 118 -22.26 -15.60 -21.03
CA PHE A 118 -23.39 -16.37 -20.52
C PHE A 118 -23.08 -17.87 -20.43
N SER A 119 -22.27 -18.41 -21.33
CA SER A 119 -21.79 -19.80 -21.22
C SER A 119 -20.99 -20.01 -19.93
N ARG A 120 -20.05 -19.12 -19.61
CA ARG A 120 -19.27 -19.19 -18.36
C ARG A 120 -20.10 -18.93 -17.12
N TRP A 121 -21.04 -17.98 -17.18
CA TRP A 121 -21.92 -17.66 -16.07
C TRP A 121 -22.73 -18.88 -15.61
N LYS A 122 -23.25 -19.66 -16.56
CA LYS A 122 -24.00 -20.89 -16.27
C LYS A 122 -23.18 -21.97 -15.57
N LEU A 123 -21.84 -21.97 -15.66
CA LEU A 123 -20.98 -22.91 -14.93
C LEU A 123 -20.86 -22.58 -13.44
N LEU A 124 -21.28 -21.38 -13.04
CA LEU A 124 -21.20 -20.88 -11.66
C LEU A 124 -22.58 -20.84 -10.97
N CYS A 125 -23.64 -21.19 -11.69
CA CYS A 125 -25.01 -21.35 -11.20
C CYS A 125 -25.27 -22.82 -10.89
#